data_AF-A0A151WV59-F1
#
_entry.id   AF-A0A151WV59-F1
#
_cell.length_a   1.000
_cell.length_b   1.000
_cell.length_c   1.000
_cell.angle_alpha   90.00
_cell.angle_beta   90.00
_cell.angle_gamma   90.00
#
_symmetry.space_group_name_H-M   'P 1'
#
loop_
_entity.id
_entity.type
_entity.pdbx_description
1 polymer ?
#
loop_
_entity_poly.entity_id
_entity_poly.type
_entity_poly.pdbx_seq_one_letter_code
_entity_poly.pdbx_strand_id
1 'polypeptide(L)'
;MKETTREKLMSDIRVLLLIIMLTFFGVIPCIHSLIRIWGDLMSMTDNLQFTLPLVSMIMKLIVMWSKKAALAPLLYMIAKDWLKLKSDEERKIMIRCARIPRMIIICGFVIMFASFILLFILPCFGITMRYITNVTDPGKPLPLQTYYFYDTDTSPYFELTFVAQGVTLMVSAMGYTAIDSLFGLLIFHVCGQLKNLKGRLMIGSEKQSNFNYVLADAIMDHVRLIRCIKIIESTFTLMLLGLFLYFGTLFSLYGFLLVTVIFQILSCIRISLIFLYKNLLDFVWAIELQRLGFEMIGLWSNTEKFKKSLWPKIRVGVIFILLIFISIPTICAVIRVWGDMVLLIDNLQITIPMLIVSVKYVILRWKQTVLWSIMNMIAEDWMALKLDEERNVMIKRAQTVRFIMIIGYIFAIIGFLSVIVPPYFGIQVMYATNFSNRSKLLPLETFHFYDIDKSPQYELTFFIHVITTLLAAIIYMSIDMFLILIILHICGQLENFKYRLLSLVSCKNFNKVLNNIIATHLRLIRFAEKIENIYSLMMLIMVLYFGIVFCLSGFIFTVFLTDKKMDDVVVTKVYYSTILVIALLMNTFLYCGAGELIMEHVSYTVYTECPISIDYPP
;
A
#
# COMPACT_ATOMS: atom_id res chain seq x y z
N MET A 1 43.07 5.95 -57.86
CA MET A 1 42.58 5.06 -58.92
C MET A 1 41.50 5.84 -59.66
N LYS A 2 41.65 6.09 -60.97
CA LYS A 2 40.69 6.88 -61.74
C LYS A 2 39.56 5.93 -62.14
N GLU A 3 38.35 6.13 -61.60
CA GLU A 3 37.19 5.30 -61.95
C GLU A 3 36.93 5.38 -63.45
N THR A 4 36.63 4.25 -64.07
CA THR A 4 36.18 4.20 -65.46
C THR A 4 34.78 4.80 -65.57
N THR A 5 34.42 5.35 -66.74
CA THR A 5 33.08 5.92 -66.99
C THR A 5 31.95 4.91 -66.70
N ARG A 6 32.22 3.62 -66.96
CA ARG A 6 31.29 2.51 -66.68
C ARG A 6 31.09 2.27 -65.18
N GLU A 7 32.15 2.28 -64.38
CA GLU A 7 32.07 2.09 -62.92
C GLU A 7 31.30 3.24 -62.26
N LYS A 8 31.57 4.47 -62.69
CA LYS A 8 30.84 5.65 -62.21
C LYS A 8 29.34 5.56 -62.49
N LEU A 9 28.97 5.21 -63.72
CA LEU A 9 27.57 5.03 -64.12
C LEU A 9 26.89 3.94 -63.28
N MET A 10 27.54 2.79 -63.10
CA MET A 10 26.99 1.69 -62.29
C MET A 10 26.82 2.07 -60.81
N SER A 11 27.75 2.84 -60.24
CA SER A 11 27.62 3.36 -58.87
C SER A 11 26.44 4.32 -58.74
N ASP A 12 26.26 5.21 -59.71
CA ASP A 12 25.17 6.20 -59.70
C ASP A 12 23.80 5.52 -59.85
N ILE A 13 23.69 4.51 -60.71
CA ILE A 13 22.49 3.68 -60.85
C ILE A 13 22.16 2.96 -59.52
N ARG A 14 23.16 2.39 -58.83
CA ARG A 14 22.93 1.70 -57.56
C ARG A 14 22.36 2.63 -56.48
N VAL A 15 22.94 3.82 -56.31
CA VAL A 15 22.44 4.80 -55.33
C VAL A 15 21.01 5.23 -55.67
N LEU A 16 20.73 5.48 -56.96
CA LEU A 16 19.39 5.83 -57.42
C LEU A 16 18.38 4.72 -57.10
N LEU A 17 18.71 3.46 -57.38
CA LEU A 17 17.85 2.32 -57.06
C LEU A 17 17.59 2.19 -55.56
N LEU A 18 18.59 2.43 -54.71
CA LEU A 18 18.43 2.43 -53.25
C LEU A 18 17.47 3.54 -52.80
N ILE A 19 17.62 4.76 -53.32
CA ILE A 19 16.72 5.88 -53.01
C ILE A 19 15.29 5.56 -53.44
N ILE A 20 15.10 5.03 -54.66
CA ILE A 20 13.78 4.64 -55.18
C ILE A 20 13.16 3.58 -54.26
N MET A 21 13.90 2.53 -53.92
CA MET A 21 13.41 1.45 -53.05
C MET A 21 13.01 1.98 -51.67
N LEU A 22 13.85 2.78 -51.01
CA LEU A 22 13.56 3.38 -49.71
C LEU A 22 12.34 4.31 -49.75
N THR A 23 12.18 5.05 -50.85
CA THR A 23 11.08 6.00 -51.03
C THR A 23 9.75 5.29 -51.21
N PHE A 24 9.67 4.33 -52.15
CA PHE A 24 8.42 3.67 -52.52
C PHE A 24 7.99 2.57 -51.56
N PHE A 25 8.93 1.80 -50.99
CA PHE A 25 8.59 0.70 -50.08
C PHE A 25 8.64 1.12 -48.61
N GLY A 26 9.33 2.20 -48.26
CA GLY A 26 9.45 2.70 -46.88
C GLY A 26 8.71 4.02 -46.66
N VAL A 27 9.30 5.13 -47.13
CA VAL A 27 8.91 6.48 -46.71
C VAL A 27 7.50 6.87 -47.13
N ILE A 28 7.11 6.69 -48.39
CA ILE A 28 5.77 7.08 -48.87
C ILE A 28 4.66 6.31 -48.13
N PRO A 29 4.70 4.96 -48.03
CA PRO A 29 3.72 4.20 -47.28
C PRO A 29 3.66 4.58 -45.79
N CYS A 30 4.81 4.85 -45.17
CA CYS A 30 4.90 5.30 -43.79
C CYS A 30 4.25 6.68 -43.57
N ILE A 31 4.55 7.66 -44.43
CA ILE A 31 3.95 9.01 -44.36
C ILE A 31 2.45 8.94 -44.60
N HIS A 32 2.00 8.15 -45.57
CA HIS A 32 0.58 7.98 -45.81
C HIS A 32 -0.13 7.35 -44.60
N SER A 33 0.48 6.34 -43.98
CA SER A 33 -0.02 5.77 -42.73
C SER A 33 -0.08 6.80 -41.60
N LEU A 34 0.94 7.66 -41.48
CA LEU A 34 1.00 8.73 -40.48
C LEU A 34 -0.16 9.73 -40.63
N ILE A 35 -0.55 10.05 -41.86
CA ILE A 35 -1.69 10.93 -42.16
C ILE A 35 -3.01 10.25 -41.73
N ARG A 36 -3.15 8.93 -41.94
CA ARG A 36 -4.39 8.21 -41.58
C ARG A 36 -4.59 8.07 -40.08
N ILE A 37 -3.52 7.89 -39.32
CA ILE A 37 -3.55 7.78 -37.85
C ILE A 37 -3.45 9.15 -37.16
N TRP A 38 -3.59 10.24 -37.92
CA TRP A 38 -3.51 11.59 -37.38
C TRP A 38 -4.52 11.81 -36.27
N GLY A 39 -4.03 12.29 -35.12
CA GLY A 39 -4.84 12.51 -33.92
C GLY A 39 -4.73 11.40 -32.86
N ASP A 40 -4.24 10.19 -33.20
CA ASP A 40 -3.86 9.17 -32.22
C ASP A 40 -2.37 9.25 -31.89
N LEU A 41 -2.06 9.86 -30.74
CA LEU A 41 -0.68 10.11 -30.33
C LEU A 41 0.15 8.83 -30.18
N MET A 42 -0.44 7.72 -29.75
CA MET A 42 0.29 6.47 -29.53
C MET A 42 0.70 5.86 -30.88
N SER A 43 -0.24 5.76 -31.81
CA SER A 43 0.02 5.30 -33.18
C SER A 43 0.97 6.23 -33.93
N MET A 44 0.80 7.55 -33.80
CA MET A 44 1.71 8.52 -34.44
C MET A 44 3.15 8.37 -33.92
N THR A 45 3.33 8.14 -32.62
CA THR A 45 4.66 7.95 -32.01
C THR A 45 5.32 6.67 -32.51
N ASP A 46 4.57 5.57 -32.55
CA ASP A 46 5.01 4.27 -33.07
C ASP A 46 5.42 4.36 -34.55
N ASN A 47 4.64 5.03 -35.41
CA ASN A 47 4.99 5.28 -36.81
C ASN A 47 6.27 6.12 -36.95
N LEU A 48 6.35 7.27 -36.26
CA LEU A 48 7.44 8.23 -36.39
C LEU A 48 8.79 7.63 -35.98
N GLN A 49 8.80 6.63 -35.09
CA GLN A 49 9.99 5.89 -34.70
C GLN A 49 10.70 5.24 -35.91
N PHE A 50 9.96 4.85 -36.95
CA PHE A 50 10.50 4.23 -38.16
C PHE A 50 10.57 5.19 -39.35
N THR A 51 9.58 6.06 -39.50
CA THR A 51 9.50 7.02 -40.61
C THR A 51 10.66 8.00 -40.61
N LEU A 52 11.02 8.55 -39.44
CA LEU A 52 12.09 9.55 -39.34
C LEU A 52 13.48 8.97 -39.66
N PRO A 53 13.87 7.77 -39.17
CA PRO A 53 15.10 7.12 -39.63
C PRO A 53 15.16 6.86 -41.13
N LEU A 54 14.05 6.45 -41.77
CA LEU A 54 13.99 6.22 -43.21
C LEU A 54 14.20 7.52 -44.00
N VAL A 55 13.56 8.62 -43.58
CA VAL A 55 13.77 9.95 -44.16
C VAL A 55 15.21 10.43 -43.96
N SER A 56 15.76 10.23 -42.75
CA SER A 56 17.17 10.54 -42.43
C SER A 56 18.12 9.74 -43.33
N MET A 57 17.84 8.46 -43.57
CA MET A 57 18.65 7.62 -44.45
C MET A 57 18.68 8.13 -45.89
N ILE A 58 17.53 8.53 -46.44
CA ILE A 58 17.46 9.12 -47.80
C ILE A 58 18.27 10.42 -47.85
N MET A 59 18.10 11.30 -46.85
CA MET A 59 18.89 12.53 -46.74
C MET A 59 20.39 12.22 -46.73
N LYS A 60 20.83 11.26 -45.91
CA LYS A 60 22.23 10.82 -45.83
C LYS A 60 22.73 10.30 -47.18
N LEU A 61 21.97 9.47 -47.89
CA LEU A 61 22.36 9.00 -49.23
C LEU A 61 22.54 10.16 -50.23
N ILE A 62 21.61 11.12 -50.26
CA ILE A 62 21.67 12.28 -51.16
C ILE A 62 22.90 13.13 -50.85
N VAL A 63 23.17 13.41 -49.58
CA VAL A 63 24.33 14.21 -49.15
C VAL A 63 25.64 13.49 -49.49
N MET A 64 25.74 12.19 -49.18
CA MET A 64 26.93 11.39 -49.47
C MET A 64 27.17 11.26 -50.98
N TRP A 65 26.11 11.10 -51.76
CA TRP A 65 26.20 11.06 -53.22
C TRP A 65 26.67 12.39 -53.80
N SER A 66 26.12 13.51 -53.31
CA SER A 66 26.50 14.87 -53.72
C SER A 66 27.95 15.22 -53.35
N LYS A 67 28.44 14.74 -52.19
CA LYS A 67 29.77 15.05 -51.66
C LYS A 67 30.83 13.99 -52.00
N LYS A 68 30.51 12.97 -52.80
CA LYS A 68 31.42 11.85 -53.14
C LYS A 68 32.78 12.32 -53.67
N ALA A 69 32.79 13.32 -54.54
CA ALA A 69 34.01 13.87 -55.15
C ALA A 69 34.88 14.62 -54.13
N ALA A 70 34.28 15.26 -53.13
CA ALA A 70 35.01 15.95 -52.06
C ALA A 70 35.58 14.99 -51.01
N LEU A 71 34.91 13.85 -50.79
CA LEU A 71 35.33 12.82 -49.82
C LEU A 71 36.43 11.90 -50.35
N ALA A 72 36.47 11.63 -51.66
CA ALA A 72 37.45 10.71 -52.24
C ALA A 72 38.92 11.10 -51.96
N PRO A 73 39.34 12.38 -52.07
CA PRO A 73 40.68 12.81 -51.66
C PRO A 73 40.99 12.57 -50.19
N LEU A 74 40.00 12.63 -49.30
CA LEU A 74 40.20 12.38 -47.86
C LEU A 74 40.48 10.91 -47.58
N LEU A 75 39.76 10.00 -48.24
CA LEU A 75 40.01 8.57 -48.13
C LEU A 75 41.41 8.21 -48.65
N TYR A 76 41.82 8.83 -49.77
CA TYR A 76 43.17 8.67 -50.28
C TYR A 76 44.24 9.23 -49.32
N MET A 77 43.97 10.39 -48.71
CA MET A 77 44.85 10.97 -47.69
C MET A 77 45.01 10.02 -46.49
N ILE A 78 43.92 9.42 -46.00
CA ILE A 78 43.98 8.42 -44.91
C ILE A 78 44.87 7.25 -45.32
N ALA A 79 44.65 6.66 -46.51
CA ALA A 79 45.44 5.54 -46.98
C ALA A 79 46.94 5.90 -47.07
N LYS A 80 47.26 7.06 -47.63
CA LYS A 80 48.64 7.57 -47.71
C LYS A 80 49.25 7.80 -46.33
N ASP A 81 48.47 8.36 -45.40
CA ASP A 81 48.91 8.58 -44.03
C ASP A 81 49.24 7.26 -43.34
N TRP A 82 48.46 6.19 -43.56
CA TRP A 82 48.76 4.86 -43.01
C TRP A 82 50.03 4.24 -43.59
N LEU A 83 50.35 4.49 -44.86
CA LEU A 83 51.56 4.00 -45.53
C LEU A 83 52.84 4.78 -45.18
N LYS A 84 52.74 6.04 -44.73
CA LYS A 84 53.91 6.84 -44.32
C LYS A 84 54.70 6.13 -43.21
N LEU A 85 56.04 6.15 -43.27
CA LEU A 85 56.89 5.69 -42.16
C LEU A 85 56.58 6.50 -40.89
N LYS A 86 56.46 5.82 -39.75
CA LYS A 86 56.08 6.39 -38.45
C LYS A 86 56.96 5.82 -37.36
N SER A 87 57.15 6.57 -36.28
CA SER A 87 57.70 6.00 -35.05
C SER A 87 56.71 5.02 -34.41
N ASP A 88 57.22 4.15 -33.54
CA ASP A 88 56.37 3.20 -32.82
C ASP A 88 55.29 3.90 -31.98
N GLU A 89 55.61 5.06 -31.40
CA GLU A 89 54.64 5.85 -30.63
C GLU A 89 53.55 6.46 -31.51
N GLU A 90 53.91 7.02 -32.67
CA GLU A 90 52.92 7.53 -33.64
C GLU A 90 52.00 6.43 -34.17
N ARG A 91 52.56 5.23 -34.38
CA ARG A 91 51.81 4.05 -34.80
C ARG A 91 50.84 3.60 -33.71
N LYS A 92 51.28 3.56 -32.44
CA LYS A 92 50.42 3.22 -31.29
C LYS A 92 49.25 4.20 -31.15
N ILE A 93 49.49 5.50 -31.29
CA ILE A 93 48.44 6.54 -31.24
C ILE A 93 47.41 6.31 -32.34
N MET A 94 47.85 6.13 -33.59
CA MET A 94 46.97 5.87 -34.73
C MET A 94 46.11 4.61 -34.54
N ILE A 95 46.71 3.50 -34.06
CA ILE A 95 45.98 2.27 -33.77
C ILE A 95 44.95 2.47 -32.66
N ARG A 96 45.29 3.20 -31.60
CA ARG A 96 44.36 3.49 -30.49
C ARG A 96 43.17 4.32 -30.98
N CYS A 97 43.41 5.35 -31.79
CA CYS A 97 42.35 6.16 -32.38
C CYS A 97 41.47 5.35 -33.35
N ALA A 98 42.03 4.41 -34.12
CA ALA A 98 41.25 3.55 -35.02
C ALA A 98 40.43 2.47 -34.30
N ARG A 99 40.85 2.03 -33.10
CA ARG A 99 40.11 1.04 -32.30
C ARG A 99 38.76 1.57 -31.81
N ILE A 100 38.67 2.85 -31.45
CA ILE A 100 37.43 3.45 -30.92
C ILE A 100 36.27 3.36 -31.93
N PRO A 101 36.37 3.91 -33.16
CA PRO A 101 35.30 3.79 -34.14
C PRO A 101 35.07 2.32 -34.53
N ARG A 102 36.10 1.46 -34.56
CA ARG A 102 35.90 0.02 -34.81
C ARG A 102 35.01 -0.64 -33.75
N MET A 103 35.18 -0.30 -32.47
CA MET A 103 34.30 -0.82 -31.40
C MET A 103 32.88 -0.26 -31.51
N ILE A 104 32.73 1.03 -31.81
CA ILE A 104 31.40 1.64 -32.04
C ILE A 104 30.67 0.94 -33.20
N ILE A 105 31.39 0.63 -34.28
CA ILE A 105 30.87 -0.09 -35.45
C ILE A 105 30.40 -1.50 -35.05
N ILE A 106 31.22 -2.26 -34.32
CA ILE A 106 30.86 -3.61 -33.87
C ILE A 106 29.61 -3.57 -32.99
N CYS A 107 29.53 -2.66 -32.02
CA CYS A 107 28.34 -2.47 -31.20
C CYS A 107 27.10 -2.10 -32.04
N GLY A 108 27.27 -1.20 -33.01
CA GLY A 108 26.21 -0.81 -33.95
C GLY A 108 25.66 -2.00 -34.75
N PHE A 109 26.54 -2.87 -35.26
CA PHE A 109 26.12 -4.11 -35.96
C PHE A 109 25.36 -5.08 -35.05
N VAL A 110 25.79 -5.24 -33.80
CA VAL A 110 25.09 -6.09 -32.82
C VAL A 110 23.68 -5.56 -32.53
N ILE A 111 23.55 -4.25 -32.28
CA ILE A 111 22.25 -3.60 -32.04
C ILE A 111 21.37 -3.71 -33.28
N MET A 112 21.92 -3.47 -34.48
CA MET A 112 21.19 -3.60 -35.74
C MET A 112 20.64 -5.02 -35.95
N PHE A 113 21.45 -6.06 -35.71
CA PHE A 113 21.03 -7.45 -35.85
C PHE A 113 19.93 -7.82 -34.84
N ALA A 114 20.08 -7.39 -33.59
CA ALA A 114 19.04 -7.56 -32.56
C ALA A 114 17.74 -6.86 -32.96
N SER A 115 17.80 -5.61 -33.42
CA SER A 115 16.62 -4.87 -33.90
C SER A 115 15.96 -5.54 -35.10
N PHE A 116 16.73 -6.13 -36.02
CA PHE A 116 16.17 -6.87 -37.16
C PHE A 116 15.45 -8.14 -36.71
N ILE A 117 15.99 -8.87 -35.72
CA ILE A 117 15.29 -10.02 -35.13
C ILE A 117 13.96 -9.57 -34.53
N LEU A 118 13.97 -8.49 -33.74
CA LEU A 118 12.76 -8.00 -33.06
C LEU A 118 11.68 -7.49 -34.03
N LEU A 119 12.09 -6.80 -35.10
CA LEU A 119 11.17 -6.11 -36.01
C LEU A 119 10.72 -6.97 -37.21
N PHE A 120 11.54 -7.93 -37.65
CA PHE A 120 11.24 -8.71 -38.85
C PHE A 120 11.04 -10.20 -38.54
N ILE A 121 11.95 -10.81 -37.77
CA ILE A 121 11.91 -12.26 -37.49
C ILE A 121 10.78 -12.62 -36.52
N LEU A 122 10.59 -11.87 -35.43
CA LEU A 122 9.52 -12.14 -34.46
C LEU A 122 8.10 -12.06 -35.10
N PRO A 123 7.80 -11.08 -35.97
CA PRO A 123 6.52 -11.07 -36.69
C PRO A 123 6.28 -12.29 -37.59
N CYS A 124 7.33 -12.95 -38.13
CA CYS A 124 7.16 -14.22 -38.85
C CYS A 124 6.58 -15.34 -37.97
N PHE A 125 6.76 -15.25 -36.65
CA PHE A 125 6.21 -16.17 -35.65
C PHE A 125 4.90 -15.65 -35.02
N GLY A 126 4.33 -14.55 -35.54
CA GLY A 126 3.12 -13.93 -35.00
C GLY A 126 3.34 -13.07 -33.75
N ILE A 127 4.58 -12.76 -33.38
CA ILE A 127 4.91 -11.91 -32.23
C ILE A 127 5.24 -10.52 -32.74
N THR A 128 4.31 -9.58 -32.57
CA THR A 128 4.44 -8.20 -33.06
C THR A 128 4.89 -7.28 -31.93
N MET A 129 6.00 -6.57 -32.14
CA MET A 129 6.52 -5.56 -31.19
C MET A 129 5.88 -4.17 -31.36
N ARG A 130 5.11 -4.00 -32.42
CA ARG A 130 4.49 -2.73 -32.82
C ARG A 130 3.17 -2.49 -32.10
N TYR A 131 2.80 -1.22 -31.90
CA TYR A 131 1.43 -0.87 -31.51
C TYR A 131 0.45 -1.14 -32.67
N ILE A 132 -0.41 -2.16 -32.50
CA ILE A 132 -1.38 -2.59 -33.51
C ILE A 132 -2.69 -1.85 -33.30
N THR A 133 -3.27 -1.33 -34.39
CA THR A 133 -4.61 -0.74 -34.39
C THR A 133 -5.43 -1.23 -35.57
N ASN A 134 -6.75 -1.26 -35.40
CA ASN A 134 -7.67 -1.65 -36.47
C ASN A 134 -7.67 -0.70 -37.68
N VAL A 135 -7.12 0.52 -37.53
CA VAL A 135 -7.07 1.53 -38.60
C VAL A 135 -5.98 1.22 -39.63
N THR A 136 -4.82 0.76 -39.15
CA THR A 136 -3.67 0.41 -39.99
C THR A 136 -3.55 -1.08 -40.26
N ASP A 137 -4.11 -1.93 -39.40
CA ASP A 137 -3.89 -3.38 -39.42
C ASP A 137 -5.22 -4.16 -39.33
N PRO A 138 -6.12 -4.04 -40.32
CA PRO A 138 -7.39 -4.76 -40.31
C PRO A 138 -7.22 -6.28 -40.54
N GLY A 139 -6.10 -6.71 -41.13
CA GLY A 139 -5.76 -8.11 -41.40
C GLY A 139 -4.41 -8.53 -40.82
N LYS A 140 -3.49 -9.02 -41.64
CA LYS A 140 -2.19 -9.50 -41.17
C LYS A 140 -1.24 -8.32 -40.95
N PRO A 141 -0.67 -8.15 -39.75
CA PRO A 141 0.18 -6.99 -39.46
C PRO A 141 1.51 -7.08 -40.22
N LEU A 142 1.86 -5.98 -40.90
CA LEU A 142 3.18 -5.80 -41.51
C LEU A 142 4.22 -5.32 -40.47
N PRO A 143 5.52 -5.60 -40.67
CA PRO A 143 6.61 -5.17 -39.78
C PRO A 143 6.60 -3.66 -39.48
N LEU A 144 6.34 -2.84 -40.50
CA LEU A 144 6.22 -1.39 -40.38
C LEU A 144 4.74 -0.97 -40.44
N GLN A 145 4.41 0.12 -39.73
CA GLN A 145 3.10 0.76 -39.85
C GLN A 145 3.01 1.54 -41.17
N THR A 146 2.51 0.87 -42.20
CA THR A 146 2.49 1.40 -43.58
C THR A 146 1.13 1.21 -44.22
N TYR A 147 0.80 2.07 -45.18
CA TYR A 147 -0.36 1.89 -46.03
C TYR A 147 0.04 1.87 -47.51
N TYR A 148 -0.40 0.86 -48.25
CA TYR A 148 -0.22 0.75 -49.70
C TYR A 148 -1.55 0.91 -50.44
N PHE A 149 -1.51 1.33 -51.70
CA PHE A 149 -2.70 1.52 -52.54
C PHE A 149 -3.32 0.21 -53.07
N TYR A 150 -2.72 -0.93 -52.77
CA TYR A 150 -3.21 -2.27 -53.10
C TYR A 150 -3.50 -3.04 -51.81
N ASP A 151 -4.35 -4.06 -51.91
CA ASP A 151 -4.74 -4.90 -50.78
C ASP A 151 -3.58 -5.80 -50.33
N THR A 152 -2.97 -5.44 -49.20
CA THR A 152 -1.85 -6.18 -48.61
C THR A 152 -2.24 -7.45 -47.88
N ASP A 153 -3.52 -7.71 -47.64
CA ASP A 153 -3.96 -8.93 -46.93
C ASP A 153 -4.10 -10.14 -47.87
N THR A 154 -4.08 -9.89 -49.19
CA THR A 154 -4.19 -10.93 -50.21
C THR A 154 -2.83 -11.51 -50.59
N SER A 155 -2.76 -12.84 -50.74
CA SER A 155 -1.58 -13.53 -51.25
C SER A 155 -1.54 -13.42 -52.79
N PRO A 156 -0.40 -13.13 -53.44
CA PRO A 156 0.97 -13.06 -52.90
C PRO A 156 1.43 -11.65 -52.46
N TYR A 157 0.55 -10.65 -52.48
CA TYR A 157 0.92 -9.25 -52.19
C TYR A 157 1.43 -9.08 -50.76
N PHE A 158 0.80 -9.74 -49.77
CA PHE A 158 1.28 -9.75 -48.39
C PHE A 158 2.76 -10.18 -48.30
N GLU A 159 3.09 -11.34 -48.85
CA GLU A 159 4.42 -11.93 -48.75
C GLU A 159 5.48 -11.07 -49.45
N LEU A 160 5.13 -10.53 -50.62
CA LEU A 160 6.02 -9.64 -51.37
C LEU A 160 6.28 -8.33 -50.61
N THR A 161 5.24 -7.71 -50.04
CA THR A 161 5.36 -6.47 -49.26
C THR A 161 6.13 -6.70 -47.96
N PHE A 162 5.86 -7.82 -47.27
CA PHE A 162 6.57 -8.22 -46.06
C PHE A 162 8.07 -8.35 -46.34
N VAL A 163 8.46 -9.12 -47.36
CA VAL A 163 9.88 -9.28 -47.75
C VAL A 163 10.48 -7.96 -48.19
N ALA A 164 9.75 -7.15 -48.96
CA ALA A 164 10.22 -5.84 -49.39
C ALA A 164 10.55 -4.94 -48.19
N GLN A 165 9.67 -4.87 -47.18
CA GLN A 165 9.94 -4.12 -45.94
C GLN A 165 11.15 -4.65 -45.17
N GLY A 166 11.33 -5.97 -45.10
CA GLY A 166 12.52 -6.57 -44.51
C GLY A 166 13.81 -6.12 -45.21
N VAL A 167 13.82 -6.14 -46.54
CA VAL A 167 14.96 -5.66 -47.34
C VAL A 167 15.16 -4.15 -47.13
N THR A 168 14.09 -3.34 -47.16
CA THR A 168 14.13 -1.90 -46.90
C THR A 168 14.73 -1.59 -45.53
N LEU A 169 14.30 -2.30 -44.47
CA LEU A 169 14.79 -2.14 -43.10
C LEU A 169 16.28 -2.47 -42.99
N MET A 170 16.70 -3.61 -43.53
CA MET A 170 18.10 -4.04 -43.49
C MET A 170 19.01 -3.06 -44.24
N VAL A 171 18.63 -2.70 -45.47
CA VAL A 171 19.39 -1.74 -46.29
C VAL A 171 19.48 -0.38 -45.61
N SER A 172 18.38 0.09 -45.01
CA SER A 172 18.35 1.34 -44.26
C SER A 172 19.30 1.32 -43.07
N ALA A 173 19.22 0.28 -42.24
CA ALA A 173 20.03 0.18 -41.03
C ALA A 173 21.53 0.04 -41.34
N MET A 174 21.87 -0.76 -42.36
CA MET A 174 23.24 -0.89 -42.85
C MET A 174 23.77 0.43 -43.41
N GLY A 175 23.00 1.10 -44.27
CA GLY A 175 23.39 2.37 -44.86
C GLY A 175 23.58 3.45 -43.79
N TYR A 176 22.69 3.49 -42.80
CA TYR A 176 22.72 4.48 -41.74
C TYR A 176 23.97 4.32 -40.89
N THR A 177 24.22 3.08 -40.44
CA THR A 177 25.40 2.72 -39.66
C THR A 177 26.68 2.97 -40.46
N ALA A 178 26.73 2.61 -41.74
CA ALA A 178 27.92 2.79 -42.58
C ALA A 178 28.33 4.26 -42.74
N ILE A 179 27.38 5.17 -42.92
CA ILE A 179 27.65 6.60 -43.08
C ILE A 179 28.16 7.21 -41.76
N ASP A 180 27.56 6.86 -40.63
CA ASP A 180 28.00 7.32 -39.31
C ASP A 180 29.37 6.73 -38.93
N SER A 181 29.63 5.50 -39.36
CA SER A 181 30.92 4.84 -39.21
C SER A 181 32.03 5.55 -39.98
N LEU A 182 31.72 6.00 -41.20
CA LEU A 182 32.65 6.80 -42.01
C LEU A 182 32.93 8.16 -41.35
N PHE A 183 31.93 8.82 -40.79
CA PHE A 183 32.13 10.04 -40.00
C PHE A 183 33.10 9.80 -38.83
N GLY A 184 32.84 8.75 -38.04
CA GLY A 184 33.70 8.36 -36.93
C GLY A 184 35.14 8.08 -37.39
N LEU A 185 35.32 7.33 -38.47
CA LEU A 185 36.63 7.05 -39.05
C LEU A 185 37.39 8.35 -39.40
N LEU A 186 36.73 9.28 -40.09
CA LEU A 186 37.34 10.55 -40.51
C LEU A 186 37.76 11.41 -39.31
N ILE A 187 36.87 11.59 -38.33
CA ILE A 187 37.14 12.37 -37.12
C ILE A 187 38.27 11.76 -36.31
N PHE A 188 38.20 10.46 -36.00
CA PHE A 188 39.23 9.81 -35.19
C PHE A 188 40.58 9.71 -35.92
N HIS A 189 40.60 9.62 -37.25
CA HIS A 189 41.84 9.73 -38.03
C HIS A 189 42.48 11.10 -37.85
N VAL A 190 41.72 12.18 -38.04
CA VAL A 190 42.21 13.56 -37.86
C VAL A 190 42.69 13.77 -36.42
N CYS A 191 41.95 13.30 -35.41
CA CYS A 191 42.38 13.38 -34.02
C CYS A 191 43.70 12.63 -33.77
N GLY A 192 43.89 11.46 -34.39
CA GLY A 192 45.16 10.72 -34.34
C GLY A 192 46.32 11.50 -34.96
N GLN A 193 46.10 12.09 -36.14
CA GLN A 193 47.10 12.92 -36.82
C GLN A 193 47.46 14.18 -36.01
N LEU A 194 46.48 14.86 -35.41
CA LEU A 194 46.73 16.03 -34.55
C LEU A 194 47.52 15.66 -33.27
N LYS A 195 47.27 14.48 -32.69
CA LYS A 195 48.05 13.98 -31.55
C LYS A 195 49.51 13.69 -31.94
N ASN A 196 49.74 13.08 -33.09
CA ASN A 196 51.08 12.84 -33.61
C ASN A 196 51.81 14.17 -33.90
N LEU A 197 51.11 15.12 -34.52
CA LEU A 197 51.63 16.47 -34.78
C LEU A 197 52.06 17.17 -33.48
N LYS A 198 51.22 17.12 -32.43
CA LYS A 198 51.57 17.63 -31.10
C LYS A 198 52.84 16.96 -30.55
N GLY A 199 52.94 15.63 -30.65
CA GLY A 199 54.11 14.88 -30.21
C GLY A 199 55.40 15.31 -30.92
N ARG A 200 55.35 15.49 -32.24
CA ARG A 200 56.50 15.97 -33.04
C ARG A 200 56.95 17.38 -32.64
N LEU A 201 56.01 18.28 -32.40
CA LEU A 201 56.31 19.66 -31.99
C LEU A 201 56.99 19.72 -30.61
N MET A 202 56.52 18.91 -29.65
CA MET A 202 57.10 18.83 -28.30
C MET A 202 58.53 18.26 -28.31
N ILE A 203 58.79 17.21 -29.09
CA ILE A 203 60.13 16.59 -29.20
C ILE A 203 61.07 17.48 -30.03
N GLY A 204 60.55 18.14 -31.05
CA GLY A 204 61.32 19.03 -31.94
C GLY A 204 61.84 20.29 -31.25
N SER A 205 61.14 20.82 -30.23
CA SER A 205 61.61 22.00 -29.49
C SER A 205 62.84 21.73 -28.61
N GLU A 206 63.16 20.46 -28.31
CA GLU A 206 64.30 20.08 -27.47
C GLU A 206 65.59 19.80 -28.27
N LYS A 207 65.52 19.57 -29.59
CA LYS A 207 66.69 19.29 -30.46
C LYS A 207 66.95 20.45 -31.43
N GLN A 208 67.96 21.26 -31.13
CA GLN A 208 68.14 22.61 -31.67
C GLN A 208 68.64 22.73 -33.12
N SER A 209 69.11 21.66 -33.77
CA SER A 209 69.76 21.76 -35.09
C SER A 209 68.83 21.73 -36.32
N ASN A 210 67.58 21.24 -36.20
CA ASN A 210 66.66 21.05 -37.35
C ASN A 210 65.25 21.64 -37.14
N PHE A 211 65.07 22.55 -36.17
CA PHE A 211 63.75 23.04 -35.75
C PHE A 211 62.92 23.68 -36.88
N ASN A 212 63.54 24.49 -37.74
CA ASN A 212 62.85 25.18 -38.83
C ASN A 212 62.22 24.21 -39.85
N TYR A 213 62.91 23.09 -40.15
CA TYR A 213 62.38 22.06 -41.05
C TYR A 213 61.21 21.29 -40.41
N VAL A 214 61.34 20.93 -39.13
CA VAL A 214 60.29 20.24 -38.37
C VAL A 214 59.05 21.12 -38.24
N LEU A 215 59.23 22.42 -38.00
CA LEU A 215 58.14 23.39 -37.90
C LEU A 215 57.43 23.59 -39.25
N ALA A 216 58.17 23.67 -40.36
CA ALA A 216 57.59 23.78 -41.70
C ALA A 216 56.74 22.55 -42.07
N ASP A 217 57.25 21.32 -41.83
CA ASP A 217 56.50 20.07 -42.04
C ASP A 217 55.24 20.02 -41.16
N ALA A 218 55.36 20.43 -39.89
CA ALA A 218 54.25 20.51 -38.96
C ALA A 218 53.16 21.50 -39.40
N ILE A 219 53.54 22.69 -39.89
CA ILE A 219 52.58 23.68 -40.42
C ILE A 219 51.88 23.13 -41.67
N MET A 220 52.62 22.47 -42.58
CA MET A 220 52.04 21.85 -43.78
C MET A 220 51.02 20.75 -43.42
N ASP A 221 51.37 19.85 -42.50
CA ASP A 221 50.47 18.81 -42.03
C ASP A 221 49.25 19.41 -41.31
N HIS A 222 49.42 20.46 -40.50
CA HIS A 222 48.32 21.15 -39.81
C HIS A 222 47.34 21.81 -40.78
N VAL A 223 47.83 22.58 -41.76
CA VAL A 223 46.99 23.23 -42.78
C VAL A 223 46.22 22.18 -43.60
N ARG A 224 46.86 21.06 -43.92
CA ARG A 224 46.22 19.93 -44.60
C ARG A 224 45.09 19.31 -43.77
N LEU A 225 45.31 19.10 -42.47
CA LEU A 225 44.28 18.57 -41.57
C LEU A 225 43.12 19.56 -41.37
N ILE A 226 43.38 20.86 -41.29
CA ILE A 226 42.31 21.88 -41.25
C ILE A 226 41.44 21.82 -42.51
N ARG A 227 42.05 21.67 -43.70
CA ARG A 227 41.28 21.50 -44.95
C ARG A 227 40.42 20.24 -44.90
N CYS A 228 40.95 19.15 -44.34
CA CYS A 228 40.19 17.91 -44.12
C CYS A 228 38.98 18.15 -43.19
N ILE A 229 39.19 18.82 -42.05
CA ILE A 229 38.11 19.16 -41.09
C ILE A 229 37.02 19.99 -41.78
N LYS A 230 37.38 21.01 -42.57
CA LYS A 230 36.41 21.83 -43.30
C LYS A 230 35.55 21.03 -44.28
N ILE A 231 36.14 20.03 -44.96
CA ILE A 231 35.40 19.14 -45.85
C ILE A 231 34.46 18.22 -45.04
N ILE A 232 34.94 17.67 -43.91
CA ILE A 232 34.11 16.86 -43.00
C ILE A 232 32.93 17.69 -42.50
N GLU A 233 33.18 18.88 -41.95
CA GLU A 233 32.16 19.79 -41.46
C GLU A 233 31.12 20.12 -42.54
N SER A 234 31.54 20.61 -43.70
CA SER A 234 30.61 20.94 -44.80
C SER A 234 29.83 19.75 -45.37
N THR A 235 30.27 18.51 -45.09
CA THR A 235 29.56 17.29 -45.49
C THR A 235 28.57 16.84 -44.41
N PHE A 236 28.99 16.80 -43.15
CA PHE A 236 28.23 16.18 -42.07
C PHE A 236 27.34 17.14 -41.28
N THR A 237 27.53 18.47 -41.38
CA THR A 237 26.71 19.44 -40.64
C THR A 237 25.22 19.31 -40.93
N LEU A 238 24.82 19.19 -42.21
CA LEU A 238 23.40 19.03 -42.56
C LEU A 238 22.82 17.70 -42.04
N MET A 239 23.61 16.61 -42.13
CA MET A 239 23.20 15.30 -41.63
C MET A 239 23.03 15.30 -40.10
N LEU A 240 23.94 15.95 -39.37
CA LEU A 240 23.86 16.10 -37.91
C LEU A 240 22.69 16.97 -37.48
N LEU A 241 22.37 18.05 -38.22
CA LEU A 241 21.19 18.86 -37.96
C LEU A 241 19.90 18.05 -38.14
N GLY A 242 19.79 17.29 -39.24
CA GLY A 242 18.67 16.38 -39.46
C GLY A 242 18.52 15.33 -38.36
N LEU A 243 19.64 14.78 -37.89
CA LEU A 243 19.70 13.83 -36.79
C LEU A 243 19.22 14.43 -35.46
N PHE A 244 19.65 15.66 -35.16
CA PHE A 244 19.24 16.38 -33.95
C PHE A 244 17.73 16.65 -33.92
N LEU A 245 17.17 17.12 -35.04
CA LEU A 245 15.73 17.33 -35.17
C LEU A 245 14.96 16.01 -34.99
N TYR A 246 15.42 14.94 -35.64
CA TYR A 246 14.87 13.60 -35.49
C TYR A 246 14.81 13.13 -34.03
N PHE A 247 15.95 13.12 -33.32
CA PHE A 247 16.00 12.66 -31.94
C PHE A 247 15.21 13.57 -31.01
N GLY A 248 15.20 14.88 -31.26
CA GLY A 248 14.40 15.85 -30.50
C GLY A 248 12.90 15.58 -30.61
N THR A 249 12.39 15.29 -31.82
CA THR A 249 10.98 14.92 -32.01
C THR A 249 10.63 13.65 -31.24
N LEU A 250 11.41 12.57 -31.36
CA LEU A 250 11.12 11.34 -30.61
C LEU A 250 11.20 11.53 -29.10
N PHE A 251 12.20 12.25 -28.60
CA PHE A 251 12.35 12.51 -27.17
C PHE A 251 11.15 13.27 -26.60
N SER A 252 10.63 14.25 -27.34
CA SER A 252 9.45 15.02 -26.91
C SER A 252 8.18 14.15 -26.82
N LEU A 253 7.96 13.26 -27.79
CA LEU A 253 6.81 12.36 -27.82
C LEU A 253 6.88 11.29 -26.72
N TYR A 254 8.01 10.60 -26.56
CA TYR A 254 8.19 9.63 -25.47
C TYR A 254 8.14 10.29 -24.09
N GLY A 255 8.66 11.51 -23.96
CA GLY A 255 8.59 12.30 -22.72
C GLY A 255 7.14 12.60 -22.32
N PHE A 256 6.32 13.05 -23.27
CA PHE A 256 4.89 13.28 -23.04
C PHE A 256 4.15 11.99 -22.64
N LEU A 257 4.42 10.88 -23.33
CA LEU A 257 3.81 9.59 -23.02
C LEU A 257 4.17 9.12 -21.60
N LEU A 258 5.44 9.24 -21.21
CA LEU A 258 5.93 8.86 -19.89
C LEU A 258 5.29 9.71 -18.78
N VAL A 259 5.19 11.03 -18.96
CA VAL A 259 4.52 11.93 -18.01
C VAL A 259 3.04 11.57 -17.87
N THR A 260 2.36 11.25 -18.97
CA THR A 260 0.94 10.88 -18.96
C THR A 260 0.70 9.59 -18.19
N VAL A 261 1.53 8.56 -18.42
CA VAL A 261 1.47 7.28 -17.68
C VAL A 261 1.74 7.49 -16.20
N ILE A 262 2.75 8.29 -15.84
CA ILE A 262 3.07 8.62 -14.44
C ILE A 262 1.88 9.32 -13.77
N PHE A 263 1.27 10.31 -14.41
CA PHE A 263 0.13 11.03 -13.86
C PHE A 263 -1.09 10.11 -13.64
N GLN A 264 -1.33 9.17 -14.56
CA GLN A 264 -2.42 8.19 -14.45
C GLN A 264 -2.19 7.18 -13.32
N ILE A 265 -0.95 6.75 -13.09
CA ILE A 265 -0.56 5.90 -11.95
C ILE A 265 -0.74 6.65 -10.62
N LEU A 266 -0.29 7.91 -10.54
CA LEU A 266 -0.43 8.75 -9.34
C LEU A 266 -1.90 9.04 -8.99
N SER A 267 -2.77 9.22 -10.00
CA SER A 267 -4.21 9.42 -9.81
C SER A 267 -4.88 8.19 -9.16
N CYS A 268 -4.51 6.97 -9.58
CA CYS A 268 -5.02 5.73 -8.99
C CYS A 268 -4.61 5.55 -7.51
N ILE A 269 -3.41 5.97 -7.13
CA ILE A 269 -2.86 5.76 -5.77
C ILE A 269 -3.47 6.74 -4.75
N ARG A 270 -3.80 7.97 -5.17
CA ARG A 270 -4.29 9.03 -4.27
C ARG A 270 -5.67 8.72 -3.65
N ILE A 271 -6.57 8.10 -4.41
CA ILE A 271 -7.91 7.75 -3.94
C ILE A 271 -7.83 6.64 -2.89
N SER A 272 -7.11 5.55 -3.18
CA SER A 272 -6.95 4.43 -2.23
C SER A 272 -6.28 4.84 -0.93
N LEU A 273 -5.29 5.75 -0.95
CA LEU A 273 -4.65 6.26 0.28
C LEU A 273 -5.58 7.15 1.11
N ILE A 274 -6.39 8.01 0.48
CA ILE A 274 -7.38 8.85 1.18
C ILE A 274 -8.46 7.95 1.82
N PHE A 275 -8.94 6.94 1.10
CA PHE A 275 -9.90 5.98 1.65
C PHE A 275 -9.31 5.17 2.82
N LEU A 276 -8.08 4.67 2.67
CA LEU A 276 -7.40 3.92 3.74
C LEU A 276 -7.18 4.80 4.98
N TYR A 277 -6.77 6.07 4.79
CA TYR A 277 -6.58 7.02 5.88
C TYR A 277 -7.89 7.35 6.60
N LYS A 278 -8.98 7.58 5.84
CA LYS A 278 -10.32 7.83 6.39
C LYS A 278 -10.80 6.64 7.21
N ASN A 279 -10.72 5.42 6.66
CA ASN A 279 -11.10 4.19 7.36
C ASN A 279 -10.29 3.96 8.64
N LEU A 280 -8.98 4.26 8.61
CA LEU A 280 -8.14 4.16 9.80
C LEU A 280 -8.55 5.15 10.89
N LEU A 281 -8.86 6.39 10.52
CA LEU A 281 -9.32 7.41 11.46
C LEU A 281 -10.65 7.00 12.12
N ASP A 282 -11.59 6.50 11.32
CA ASP A 282 -12.88 6.03 11.83
C ASP A 282 -12.74 4.82 12.74
N PHE A 283 -11.87 3.87 12.39
CA PHE A 283 -11.58 2.70 13.22
C PHE A 283 -11.02 3.12 14.58
N VAL A 284 -9.99 3.98 14.57
CA VAL A 284 -9.38 4.50 15.80
C VAL A 284 -10.44 5.21 16.65
N TRP A 285 -11.24 6.07 16.03
CA TRP A 285 -12.34 6.76 16.70
C TRP A 285 -13.39 5.78 17.24
N ALA A 286 -13.77 4.73 16.53
CA ALA A 286 -14.81 3.81 16.97
C ALA A 286 -14.41 3.03 18.23
N ILE A 287 -13.13 2.62 18.34
CA ILE A 287 -12.65 1.76 19.44
C ILE A 287 -11.94 2.50 20.57
N GLU A 288 -11.66 3.80 20.42
CA GLU A 288 -10.77 4.58 21.30
C GLU A 288 -11.11 4.46 22.79
N LEU A 289 -12.39 4.63 23.16
CA LEU A 289 -12.81 4.54 24.58
C LEU A 289 -12.59 3.15 25.16
N GLN A 290 -12.82 2.11 24.36
CA GLN A 290 -12.60 0.74 24.77
C GLN A 290 -11.12 0.41 24.88
N ARG A 291 -10.33 0.95 23.94
CA ARG A 291 -8.88 0.84 23.92
C ARG A 291 -8.26 1.44 25.18
N LEU A 292 -8.69 2.64 25.57
CA LEU A 292 -8.23 3.29 26.80
C LEU A 292 -8.49 2.40 28.04
N GLY A 293 -9.70 1.85 28.17
CA GLY A 293 -10.05 0.91 29.23
C GLY A 293 -9.10 -0.29 29.27
N PHE A 294 -8.95 -0.98 28.14
CA PHE A 294 -8.08 -2.16 28.00
C PHE A 294 -6.59 -1.86 28.18
N GLU A 295 -6.09 -0.68 27.80
CA GLU A 295 -4.70 -0.27 28.03
C GLU A 295 -4.40 -0.05 29.52
N MET A 296 -5.35 0.51 30.28
CA MET A 296 -5.24 0.68 31.73
C MET A 296 -5.16 -0.67 32.46
N ILE A 297 -5.97 -1.65 32.06
CA ILE A 297 -6.05 -2.97 32.72
C ILE A 297 -5.08 -4.01 32.11
N GLY A 298 -4.23 -3.61 31.17
CA GLY A 298 -3.22 -4.47 30.54
C GLY A 298 -3.77 -5.55 29.60
N LEU A 299 -5.01 -5.40 29.12
CA LEU A 299 -5.64 -6.27 28.15
C LEU A 299 -5.39 -5.87 26.70
N TRP A 300 -4.98 -4.63 26.43
CA TRP A 300 -4.66 -4.20 25.07
C TRP A 300 -3.32 -4.81 24.60
N SER A 301 -3.39 -5.61 23.53
CA SER A 301 -2.22 -6.22 22.90
C SER A 301 -1.56 -5.19 21.98
N ASN A 302 -0.37 -4.71 22.35
CA ASN A 302 0.36 -3.80 21.49
C ASN A 302 0.98 -4.54 20.30
N THR A 303 0.90 -3.88 19.15
CA THR A 303 1.61 -4.19 17.90
C THR A 303 3.10 -4.46 18.14
N GLU A 304 3.75 -5.14 17.19
CA GLU A 304 5.09 -5.72 17.29
C GLU A 304 6.19 -4.84 17.90
N LYS A 305 6.04 -3.51 17.88
CA LYS A 305 6.95 -2.55 18.53
C LYS A 305 7.06 -2.68 20.05
N PHE A 306 6.02 -3.17 20.75
CA PHE A 306 6.01 -3.30 22.22
C PHE A 306 6.11 -4.75 22.72
N LYS A 307 6.23 -5.75 21.83
CA LYS A 307 6.49 -7.15 22.23
C LYS A 307 7.74 -7.29 23.13
N LYS A 308 8.67 -6.34 23.07
CA LYS A 308 9.89 -6.28 23.90
C LYS A 308 9.71 -5.58 25.27
N SER A 309 8.57 -4.93 25.53
CA SER A 309 8.36 -4.19 26.78
C SER A 309 7.84 -5.11 27.90
N LEU A 310 8.51 -5.11 29.05
CA LEU A 310 8.07 -5.82 30.27
C LEU A 310 6.85 -5.18 30.94
N TRP A 311 6.56 -3.91 30.63
CA TRP A 311 5.54 -3.10 31.32
C TRP A 311 4.12 -3.69 31.33
N PRO A 312 3.55 -4.20 30.20
CA PRO A 312 2.21 -4.78 30.22
C PRO A 312 2.10 -6.03 31.10
N LYS A 313 3.18 -6.84 31.16
CA LYS A 313 3.23 -8.03 32.03
C LYS A 313 3.28 -7.65 33.51
N ILE A 314 4.07 -6.63 33.84
CA ILE A 314 4.16 -6.09 35.20
C ILE A 314 2.79 -5.53 35.64
N ARG A 315 2.12 -4.74 34.79
CA ARG A 315 0.78 -4.19 35.09
C ARG A 315 -0.22 -5.28 35.46
N VAL A 316 -0.25 -6.36 34.70
CA VAL A 316 -1.15 -7.51 34.95
C VAL A 316 -0.83 -8.17 36.29
N GLY A 317 0.46 -8.35 36.61
CA GLY A 317 0.88 -8.87 37.92
C GLY A 317 0.45 -7.97 39.08
N VAL A 318 0.61 -6.65 38.94
CA VAL A 318 0.16 -5.66 39.95
C VAL A 318 -1.35 -5.73 40.14
N ILE A 319 -2.13 -5.79 39.06
CA ILE A 319 -3.60 -5.91 39.14
C ILE A 319 -4.00 -7.18 39.88
N PHE A 320 -3.38 -8.33 39.58
CA PHE A 320 -3.66 -9.58 40.29
C PHE A 320 -3.33 -9.48 41.78
N ILE A 321 -2.19 -8.89 42.14
CA ILE A 321 -1.79 -8.70 43.54
C ILE A 321 -2.82 -7.83 44.26
N LEU A 322 -3.24 -6.71 43.68
CA LEU A 322 -4.23 -5.81 44.28
C LEU A 322 -5.60 -6.49 44.46
N LEU A 323 -6.07 -7.22 43.44
CA LEU A 323 -7.34 -7.96 43.53
C LEU A 323 -7.31 -9.04 44.61
N ILE A 324 -6.21 -9.79 44.73
CA ILE A 324 -6.02 -10.80 45.78
C ILE A 324 -5.95 -10.14 47.16
N PHE A 325 -5.19 -9.04 47.26
CA PHE A 325 -4.97 -8.31 48.50
C PHE A 325 -6.27 -7.76 49.10
N ILE A 326 -7.29 -7.47 48.29
CA ILE A 326 -8.61 -7.09 48.79
C ILE A 326 -9.55 -8.29 48.94
N SER A 327 -9.54 -9.24 47.99
CA SER A 327 -10.49 -10.36 48.00
C SER A 327 -10.32 -11.29 49.21
N ILE A 328 -9.08 -11.52 49.67
CA ILE A 328 -8.84 -12.38 50.85
C ILE A 328 -9.37 -11.70 52.14
N PRO A 329 -9.01 -10.44 52.46
CA PRO A 329 -9.58 -9.71 53.59
C PRO A 329 -11.09 -9.59 53.62
N THR A 330 -11.76 -9.42 52.46
CA THR A 330 -13.22 -9.34 52.41
C THR A 330 -13.87 -10.70 52.69
N ILE A 331 -13.32 -11.80 52.17
CA ILE A 331 -13.77 -13.16 52.53
C ILE A 331 -13.58 -13.41 54.03
N CYS A 332 -12.44 -13.04 54.61
CA CYS A 332 -12.19 -13.18 56.03
C CYS A 332 -13.17 -12.33 56.88
N ALA A 333 -13.54 -11.14 56.41
CA ALA A 333 -14.54 -10.30 57.06
C ALA A 333 -15.92 -10.98 57.08
N VAL A 334 -16.34 -11.56 55.95
CA VAL A 334 -17.59 -12.37 55.85
C VAL A 334 -17.59 -13.53 56.85
N ILE A 335 -16.49 -14.27 56.96
CA ILE A 335 -16.37 -15.39 57.92
C ILE A 335 -16.50 -14.90 59.36
N ARG A 336 -15.93 -13.74 59.69
CA ARG A 336 -15.98 -13.17 61.05
C ARG A 336 -17.39 -12.79 61.47
N VAL A 337 -18.25 -12.38 60.54
CA VAL A 337 -19.63 -11.94 60.81
C VAL A 337 -20.69 -13.03 60.59
N TRP A 338 -20.28 -14.29 60.40
CA TRP A 338 -21.15 -15.43 60.06
C TRP A 338 -22.35 -15.65 61.00
N GLY A 339 -22.31 -15.14 62.23
CA GLY A 339 -23.39 -15.26 63.21
C GLY A 339 -24.48 -14.18 63.14
N ASP A 340 -24.27 -13.08 62.40
CA ASP A 340 -25.24 -11.98 62.27
C ASP A 340 -25.65 -11.84 60.80
N MET A 341 -26.90 -12.19 60.50
CA MET A 341 -27.40 -12.22 59.12
C MET A 341 -27.40 -10.84 58.46
N VAL A 342 -27.60 -9.75 59.19
CA VAL A 342 -27.61 -8.39 58.61
C VAL A 342 -26.18 -7.99 58.25
N LEU A 343 -25.23 -8.20 59.16
CA LEU A 343 -23.81 -7.92 58.90
C LEU A 343 -23.23 -8.84 57.81
N LEU A 344 -23.63 -10.10 57.79
CA LEU A 344 -23.21 -11.07 56.78
C LEU A 344 -23.63 -10.62 55.38
N ILE A 345 -24.89 -10.22 55.21
CA ILE A 345 -25.40 -9.81 53.90
C ILE A 345 -24.76 -8.50 53.45
N ASP A 346 -24.58 -7.54 54.36
CA ASP A 346 -23.89 -6.28 54.09
C ASP A 346 -22.46 -6.51 53.58
N ASN A 347 -21.71 -7.43 54.20
CA ASN A 347 -20.36 -7.79 53.76
C ASN A 347 -20.37 -8.59 52.43
N LEU A 348 -21.37 -9.45 52.21
CA LEU A 348 -21.51 -10.21 50.96
C LEU A 348 -21.82 -9.30 49.76
N GLN A 349 -22.58 -8.22 49.95
CA GLN A 349 -22.89 -7.24 48.89
C GLN A 349 -21.65 -6.56 48.31
N ILE A 350 -20.55 -6.49 49.06
CA ILE A 350 -19.25 -5.99 48.56
C ILE A 350 -18.34 -7.13 48.11
N THR A 351 -18.28 -8.21 48.90
CA THR A 351 -17.36 -9.33 48.66
C THR A 351 -17.66 -10.02 47.33
N ILE A 352 -18.94 -10.27 47.04
CA ILE A 352 -19.35 -10.98 45.81
C ILE A 352 -18.97 -10.17 44.56
N PRO A 353 -19.28 -8.87 44.40
CA PRO A 353 -18.82 -8.09 43.26
C PRO A 353 -17.30 -8.09 43.07
N MET A 354 -16.51 -8.01 44.14
CA MET A 354 -15.04 -8.04 44.05
C MET A 354 -14.52 -9.39 43.54
N LEU A 355 -15.14 -10.49 43.96
CA LEU A 355 -14.84 -11.82 43.43
C LEU A 355 -15.25 -11.95 41.97
N ILE A 356 -16.40 -11.39 41.57
CA ILE A 356 -16.86 -11.39 40.18
C ILE A 356 -15.90 -10.62 39.28
N VAL A 357 -15.42 -9.44 39.69
CA VAL A 357 -14.39 -8.68 38.95
C VAL A 357 -13.15 -9.53 38.72
N SER A 358 -12.69 -10.23 39.75
CA SER A 358 -11.52 -11.10 39.70
C SER A 358 -11.73 -12.25 38.71
N VAL A 359 -12.88 -12.93 38.78
CA VAL A 359 -13.25 -14.02 37.86
C VAL A 359 -13.34 -13.53 36.42
N LYS A 360 -14.01 -12.39 36.17
CA LYS A 360 -14.11 -11.78 34.83
C LYS A 360 -12.73 -11.50 34.25
N TYR A 361 -11.85 -10.89 35.05
CA TYR A 361 -10.48 -10.60 34.62
C TYR A 361 -9.72 -11.87 34.27
N VAL A 362 -9.77 -12.90 35.13
CA VAL A 362 -9.12 -14.20 34.89
C VAL A 362 -9.61 -14.85 33.60
N ILE A 363 -10.94 -14.92 33.40
CA ILE A 363 -11.53 -15.51 32.19
C ILE A 363 -11.04 -14.77 30.94
N LEU A 364 -11.08 -13.45 30.93
CA LEU A 364 -10.68 -12.68 29.75
C LEU A 364 -9.17 -12.76 29.49
N ARG A 365 -8.34 -12.84 30.55
CA ARG A 365 -6.89 -13.12 30.43
C ARG A 365 -6.61 -14.50 29.88
N TRP A 366 -7.36 -15.52 30.32
CA TRP A 366 -7.23 -16.87 29.75
C TRP A 366 -7.56 -16.83 28.25
N LYS A 367 -8.65 -16.15 27.88
CA LYS A 367 -9.15 -16.07 26.50
C LYS A 367 -8.49 -14.95 25.68
N GLN A 368 -7.34 -14.43 26.11
CA GLN A 368 -6.66 -13.28 25.49
C GLN A 368 -6.36 -13.48 23.99
N THR A 369 -6.07 -14.71 23.56
CA THR A 369 -5.82 -15.04 22.14
C THR A 369 -7.08 -14.91 21.29
N VAL A 370 -8.22 -15.33 21.81
CA VAL A 370 -9.53 -15.21 21.14
C VAL A 370 -9.97 -13.74 21.11
N LEU A 371 -9.78 -13.03 22.23
CA LEU A 371 -9.99 -11.57 22.33
C LEU A 371 -9.22 -10.82 21.23
N TRP A 372 -7.93 -11.12 21.07
CA TRP A 372 -7.09 -10.52 20.05
C TRP A 372 -7.59 -10.82 18.63
N SER A 373 -8.02 -12.07 18.39
CA SER A 373 -8.59 -12.43 17.11
C SER A 373 -9.86 -11.65 16.80
N ILE A 374 -10.73 -11.40 17.78
CA ILE A 374 -11.92 -10.56 17.61
C ILE A 374 -11.53 -9.13 17.24
N MET A 375 -10.57 -8.54 17.95
CA MET A 375 -10.10 -7.18 17.65
C MET A 375 -9.55 -7.04 16.24
N ASN A 376 -8.80 -8.04 15.76
CA ASN A 376 -8.31 -8.05 14.37
C ASN A 376 -9.44 -8.18 13.36
N MET A 377 -10.46 -9.00 13.63
CA MET A 377 -11.62 -9.10 12.74
C MET A 377 -12.36 -7.76 12.65
N ILE A 378 -12.56 -7.06 13.78
CA ILE A 378 -13.13 -5.70 13.79
C ILE A 378 -12.25 -4.75 12.97
N ALA A 379 -10.93 -4.76 13.17
CA ALA A 379 -10.00 -3.90 12.43
C ALA A 379 -10.06 -4.16 10.92
N GLU A 380 -9.98 -5.43 10.51
CA GLU A 380 -10.13 -5.84 9.11
C GLU A 380 -11.46 -5.38 8.53
N ASP A 381 -12.55 -5.52 9.29
CA ASP A 381 -13.87 -5.06 8.87
C ASP A 381 -13.86 -3.56 8.66
N TRP A 382 -13.32 -2.75 9.57
CA TRP A 382 -13.21 -1.29 9.36
C TRP A 382 -12.33 -0.92 8.17
N MET A 383 -11.20 -1.61 7.98
CA MET A 383 -10.24 -1.31 6.90
C MET A 383 -10.70 -1.76 5.51
N ALA A 384 -11.63 -2.72 5.41
CA ALA A 384 -12.15 -3.18 4.13
C ALA A 384 -12.79 -2.04 3.31
N LEU A 385 -12.60 -2.08 1.98
CA LEU A 385 -13.29 -1.17 1.07
C LEU A 385 -14.80 -1.41 1.13
N LYS A 386 -15.56 -0.34 1.33
CA LYS A 386 -17.02 -0.35 1.52
C LYS A 386 -17.66 0.83 0.80
N LEU A 387 -18.93 0.65 0.47
CA LEU A 387 -19.79 1.76 0.03
C LEU A 387 -20.02 2.73 1.20
N ASP A 388 -20.30 4.00 0.89
CA ASP A 388 -20.51 5.01 1.92
C ASP A 388 -21.71 4.68 2.82
N GLU A 389 -22.74 4.03 2.27
CA GLU A 389 -23.91 3.54 3.01
C GLU A 389 -23.52 2.49 4.05
N GLU A 390 -22.72 1.50 3.65
CA GLU A 390 -22.24 0.43 4.54
C GLU A 390 -21.34 0.98 5.66
N ARG A 391 -20.51 1.98 5.32
CA ARG A 391 -19.67 2.69 6.27
C ARG A 391 -20.52 3.50 7.25
N ASN A 392 -21.58 4.17 6.79
CA ASN A 392 -22.48 4.95 7.64
C ASN A 392 -23.21 4.09 8.66
N VAL A 393 -23.63 2.87 8.30
CA VAL A 393 -24.21 1.90 9.25
C VAL A 393 -23.22 1.60 10.38
N MET A 394 -21.96 1.29 10.05
CA MET A 394 -20.93 1.01 11.07
C MET A 394 -20.67 2.20 11.99
N ILE A 395 -20.61 3.42 11.44
CA ILE A 395 -20.43 4.65 12.22
C ILE A 395 -21.60 4.87 13.17
N LYS A 396 -22.83 4.68 12.70
CA LYS A 396 -24.04 4.80 13.53
C LYS A 396 -24.01 3.82 14.70
N ARG A 397 -23.65 2.55 14.46
CA ARG A 397 -23.50 1.54 15.52
C ARG A 397 -22.40 1.93 16.51
N ALA A 398 -21.26 2.40 16.02
CA ALA A 398 -20.16 2.88 16.88
C ALA A 398 -20.56 4.11 17.72
N GLN A 399 -21.34 5.04 17.19
CA GLN A 399 -21.90 6.16 17.94
C GLN A 399 -22.79 5.69 19.09
N THR A 400 -23.68 4.73 18.83
CA THR A 400 -24.54 4.13 19.86
C THR A 400 -23.70 3.46 20.96
N VAL A 401 -22.69 2.66 20.59
CA VAL A 401 -21.76 2.03 21.55
C VAL A 401 -21.10 3.10 22.42
N ARG A 402 -20.51 4.14 21.80
CA ARG A 402 -19.81 5.20 22.53
C ARG A 402 -20.75 5.94 23.50
N PHE A 403 -21.98 6.22 23.09
CA PHE A 403 -22.97 6.84 23.96
C PHE A 403 -23.28 5.98 25.20
N ILE A 404 -23.53 4.69 25.00
CA ILE A 404 -23.76 3.72 26.10
C ILE A 404 -22.52 3.64 27.01
N MET A 405 -21.32 3.59 26.44
CA MET A 405 -20.07 3.57 27.19
C MET A 405 -19.87 4.82 28.06
N ILE A 406 -20.12 6.00 27.51
CA ILE A 406 -19.99 7.28 28.26
C ILE A 406 -20.96 7.28 29.45
N ILE A 407 -22.22 6.92 29.23
CA ILE A 407 -23.21 6.82 30.30
C ILE A 407 -22.77 5.81 31.36
N GLY A 408 -22.31 4.63 30.94
CA GLY A 408 -21.82 3.59 31.85
C GLY A 408 -20.63 4.07 32.69
N TYR A 409 -19.66 4.77 32.09
CA TYR A 409 -18.52 5.32 32.83
C TYR A 409 -18.94 6.41 33.81
N ILE A 410 -19.92 7.26 33.47
CA ILE A 410 -20.47 8.25 34.41
C ILE A 410 -21.08 7.55 35.63
N PHE A 411 -21.92 6.54 35.43
CA PHE A 411 -22.48 5.76 36.54
C PHE A 411 -21.41 5.05 37.37
N ALA A 412 -20.37 4.51 36.73
CA ALA A 412 -19.26 3.89 37.44
C ALA A 412 -18.46 4.88 38.29
N ILE A 413 -18.24 6.10 37.80
CA ILE A 413 -17.58 7.18 38.56
C ILE A 413 -18.44 7.59 39.75
N ILE A 414 -19.76 7.77 39.56
CA ILE A 414 -20.69 8.09 40.65
C ILE A 414 -20.66 6.98 41.72
N GLY A 415 -20.73 5.71 41.29
CA GLY A 415 -20.61 4.55 42.17
C GLY A 415 -19.28 4.53 42.94
N PHE A 416 -18.17 4.74 42.25
CA PHE A 416 -16.84 4.84 42.86
C PHE A 416 -16.78 5.96 43.92
N LEU A 417 -17.23 7.16 43.59
CA LEU A 417 -17.25 8.30 44.53
C LEU A 417 -18.16 8.02 45.74
N SER A 418 -19.30 7.36 45.53
CA SER A 418 -20.24 7.01 46.61
C SER A 418 -19.65 6.04 47.63
N VAL A 419 -18.67 5.20 47.24
CA VAL A 419 -17.97 4.27 48.14
C VAL A 419 -16.81 4.95 48.86
N ILE A 420 -16.06 5.83 48.19
CA ILE A 420 -14.83 6.41 48.73
C ILE A 420 -15.06 7.66 49.58
N VAL A 421 -15.96 8.55 49.14
CA VAL A 421 -16.10 9.90 49.72
C VAL A 421 -16.69 9.88 51.14
N PRO A 422 -17.79 9.17 51.43
CA PRO A 422 -18.39 9.24 52.77
C PRO A 422 -17.47 8.74 53.91
N PRO A 423 -16.75 7.62 53.78
CA PRO A 423 -15.79 7.16 54.79
C PRO A 423 -14.66 8.15 55.07
N TYR A 424 -14.21 8.91 54.06
CA TYR A 424 -13.20 9.96 54.22
C TYR A 424 -13.67 11.09 55.14
N PHE A 425 -14.97 11.43 55.09
CA PHE A 425 -15.59 12.44 55.94
C PHE A 425 -16.16 11.87 57.26
N GLY A 426 -15.90 10.59 57.57
CA GLY A 426 -16.42 9.95 58.78
C GLY A 426 -17.92 9.60 58.71
N ILE A 427 -18.52 9.62 57.52
CA ILE A 427 -19.91 9.22 57.31
C ILE A 427 -19.97 7.71 57.12
N GLN A 428 -20.75 7.05 57.98
CA GLN A 428 -20.86 5.60 57.99
C GLN A 428 -21.90 5.11 56.97
N VAL A 429 -21.44 4.34 55.97
CA VAL A 429 -22.29 3.79 54.91
C VAL A 429 -22.60 2.29 55.11
N MET A 430 -21.70 1.54 55.76
CA MET A 430 -21.85 0.11 56.05
C MET A 430 -22.33 -0.14 57.49
N TYR A 431 -22.93 -1.30 57.80
CA TYR A 431 -23.23 -1.69 59.17
C TYR A 431 -21.94 -1.87 59.98
N ALA A 432 -21.76 -1.05 61.03
CA ALA A 432 -20.63 -1.20 61.93
C ALA A 432 -20.80 -2.50 62.72
N THR A 433 -19.76 -3.32 62.72
CA THR A 433 -19.63 -4.37 63.72
C THR A 433 -19.42 -3.71 65.08
N ASN A 434 -20.26 -4.01 66.07
CA ASN A 434 -20.03 -3.63 67.48
C ASN A 434 -18.69 -4.19 68.04
N PHE A 435 -18.03 -5.09 67.29
CA PHE A 435 -16.76 -5.72 67.62
C PHE A 435 -15.51 -4.92 67.22
N SER A 436 -15.66 -3.78 66.56
CA SER A 436 -14.55 -2.95 66.10
C SER A 436 -14.69 -1.55 66.69
N ASN A 437 -14.08 -1.30 67.88
CA ASN A 437 -13.86 0.03 68.46
C ASN A 437 -12.87 0.83 67.57
N ARG A 438 -13.21 1.07 66.31
CA ARG A 438 -12.35 1.77 65.34
C ARG A 438 -12.58 3.28 65.43
N SER A 439 -11.48 4.02 65.33
CA SER A 439 -11.50 5.49 65.36
C SER A 439 -11.70 6.12 63.98
N LYS A 440 -11.42 5.37 62.89
CA LYS A 440 -11.47 5.84 61.50
C LYS A 440 -12.16 4.80 60.58
N LEU A 441 -12.92 5.27 59.60
CA LEU A 441 -13.71 4.44 58.67
C LEU A 441 -12.93 4.11 57.39
N LEU A 442 -13.01 2.86 56.91
CA LEU A 442 -12.44 2.46 55.62
C LEU A 442 -13.53 2.39 54.54
N PRO A 443 -13.17 2.53 53.25
CA PRO A 443 -14.14 2.40 52.15
C PRO A 443 -14.72 1.01 51.96
N LEU A 444 -14.02 -0.02 52.41
CA LEU A 444 -14.42 -1.41 52.31
C LEU A 444 -14.20 -2.07 53.67
N GLU A 445 -15.22 -2.78 54.17
CA GLU A 445 -15.05 -3.59 55.37
C GLU A 445 -14.20 -4.82 55.06
N THR A 446 -13.08 -4.93 55.76
CA THR A 446 -11.99 -5.85 55.46
C THR A 446 -11.30 -6.28 56.75
N PHE A 447 -10.85 -7.53 56.78
CA PHE A 447 -10.08 -8.08 57.89
C PHE A 447 -8.58 -7.89 57.63
N HIS A 448 -7.87 -7.21 58.54
CA HIS A 448 -6.42 -7.00 58.44
C HIS A 448 -5.69 -7.68 59.59
N PHE A 449 -4.53 -8.26 59.29
CA PHE A 449 -3.64 -8.91 60.27
C PHE A 449 -2.74 -7.92 61.03
N TYR A 450 -2.92 -6.62 60.81
CA TYR A 450 -2.13 -5.53 61.41
C TYR A 450 -3.04 -4.43 61.94
N ASP A 451 -2.51 -3.61 62.84
CA ASP A 451 -3.23 -2.49 63.44
C ASP A 451 -3.35 -1.32 62.45
N ILE A 452 -4.57 -1.07 61.97
CA ILE A 452 -4.88 -0.07 60.94
C ILE A 452 -5.13 1.30 61.57
N ASP A 453 -5.50 1.41 62.85
CA ASP A 453 -5.81 2.70 63.48
C ASP A 453 -4.55 3.58 63.62
N LYS A 454 -3.35 2.99 63.50
CA LYS A 454 -2.06 3.67 63.53
C LYS A 454 -1.72 4.32 62.18
N SER A 455 -1.10 5.50 62.25
CA SER A 455 -0.47 6.14 61.09
C SER A 455 0.97 5.62 60.94
N PRO A 456 1.46 5.29 59.73
CA PRO A 456 0.86 5.52 58.40
C PRO A 456 0.00 4.36 57.84
N GLN A 457 -0.28 3.32 58.63
CA GLN A 457 -0.96 2.10 58.16
C GLN A 457 -2.38 2.38 57.64
N TYR A 458 -3.12 3.26 58.32
CA TYR A 458 -4.44 3.71 57.87
C TYR A 458 -4.37 4.32 56.47
N GLU A 459 -3.51 5.33 56.30
CA GLU A 459 -3.42 6.13 55.07
C GLU A 459 -2.99 5.26 53.88
N LEU A 460 -2.06 4.33 54.09
CA LEU A 460 -1.63 3.38 53.06
C LEU A 460 -2.75 2.40 52.68
N THR A 461 -3.48 1.87 53.67
CA THR A 461 -4.59 0.94 53.43
C THR A 461 -5.73 1.63 52.69
N PHE A 462 -6.09 2.84 53.11
CA PHE A 462 -7.09 3.67 52.44
C PHE A 462 -6.71 3.93 50.99
N PHE A 463 -5.46 4.32 50.72
CA PHE A 463 -4.95 4.55 49.37
C PHE A 463 -5.00 3.29 48.49
N ILE A 464 -4.63 2.12 49.03
CA ILE A 464 -4.73 0.84 48.32
C ILE A 464 -6.18 0.50 47.99
N HIS A 465 -7.13 0.73 48.91
CA HIS A 465 -8.55 0.52 48.65
C HIS A 465 -9.05 1.44 47.54
N VAL A 466 -8.70 2.73 47.56
CA VAL A 466 -9.07 3.68 46.50
C VAL A 466 -8.57 3.22 45.13
N ILE A 467 -7.28 2.88 45.01
CA ILE A 467 -6.70 2.42 43.74
C ILE A 467 -7.35 1.13 43.27
N THR A 468 -7.52 0.16 44.17
CA THR A 468 -8.03 -1.16 43.79
C THR A 468 -9.50 -1.09 43.40
N THR A 469 -10.33 -0.31 44.12
CA THR A 469 -11.74 -0.09 43.77
C THR A 469 -11.88 0.64 42.44
N LEU A 470 -11.03 1.63 42.16
CA LEU A 470 -11.00 2.30 40.86
C LEU A 470 -10.65 1.32 39.73
N LEU A 471 -9.58 0.52 39.92
CA LEU A 471 -9.18 -0.49 38.95
C LEU A 471 -10.26 -1.55 38.75
N ALA A 472 -10.90 -2.01 39.84
CA ALA A 472 -11.98 -2.98 39.78
C ALA A 472 -13.19 -2.45 38.99
N ALA A 473 -13.57 -1.18 39.21
CA ALA A 473 -14.61 -0.51 38.42
C ALA A 473 -14.25 -0.43 36.93
N ILE A 474 -13.00 -0.04 36.60
CA ILE A 474 -12.53 0.00 35.21
C ILE A 474 -12.56 -1.39 34.57
N ILE A 475 -12.09 -2.44 35.28
CA ILE A 475 -12.12 -3.83 34.79
C ILE A 475 -13.56 -4.24 34.51
N TYR A 476 -14.45 -4.07 35.48
CA TYR A 476 -15.85 -4.46 35.36
C TYR A 476 -16.51 -3.79 34.15
N MET A 477 -16.39 -2.47 34.05
CA MET A 477 -16.99 -1.70 32.96
C MET A 477 -16.38 -2.01 31.60
N SER A 478 -15.06 -2.14 31.52
CA SER A 478 -14.37 -2.39 30.24
C SER A 478 -14.75 -3.75 29.65
N ILE A 479 -14.93 -4.78 30.47
CA ILE A 479 -15.29 -6.12 30.00
C ILE A 479 -16.74 -6.15 29.48
N ASP A 480 -17.64 -5.49 30.19
CA ASP A 480 -19.07 -5.45 29.85
C ASP A 480 -19.32 -4.60 28.59
N MET A 481 -18.67 -3.44 28.52
CA MET A 481 -18.76 -2.55 27.35
C MET A 481 -18.13 -3.16 26.11
N PHE A 482 -17.10 -4.00 26.25
CA PHE A 482 -16.54 -4.71 25.11
C PHE A 482 -17.54 -5.68 24.48
N LEU A 483 -18.37 -6.36 25.29
CA LEU A 483 -19.42 -7.22 24.77
C LEU A 483 -20.41 -6.41 23.92
N ILE A 484 -20.89 -5.28 24.44
CA ILE A 484 -21.83 -4.40 23.74
C ILE A 484 -21.22 -3.89 22.43
N LEU A 485 -19.94 -3.48 22.45
CA LEU A 485 -19.21 -3.05 21.27
C LEU A 485 -19.18 -4.14 20.19
N ILE A 486 -18.82 -5.36 20.57
CA ILE A 486 -18.77 -6.47 19.63
C ILE A 486 -20.16 -6.78 19.06
N ILE A 487 -21.17 -6.86 19.93
CA ILE A 487 -22.53 -7.19 19.55
C ILE A 487 -23.05 -6.16 18.53
N LEU A 488 -22.94 -4.87 18.83
CA LEU A 488 -23.39 -3.81 17.91
C LEU A 488 -22.55 -3.75 16.63
N HIS A 489 -21.26 -4.11 16.68
CA HIS A 489 -20.44 -4.26 15.47
C HIS A 489 -20.96 -5.40 14.58
N ILE A 490 -21.22 -6.59 15.14
CA ILE A 490 -21.81 -7.71 14.40
C ILE A 490 -23.17 -7.33 13.81
N CYS A 491 -24.04 -6.69 14.58
CA CYS A 491 -25.35 -6.26 14.07
C CYS A 491 -25.20 -5.28 12.91
N GLY A 492 -24.23 -4.36 12.95
CA GLY A 492 -23.88 -3.52 11.81
C GLY A 492 -23.34 -4.30 10.60
N GLN A 493 -22.53 -5.34 10.82
CA GLN A 493 -22.06 -6.21 9.74
C GLN A 493 -23.20 -7.04 9.13
N LEU A 494 -24.14 -7.54 9.94
CA LEU A 494 -25.32 -8.26 9.47
C LEU A 494 -26.25 -7.36 8.64
N GLU A 495 -26.42 -6.10 9.06
CA GLU A 495 -27.18 -5.10 8.30
C GLU A 495 -26.51 -4.79 6.94
N ASN A 496 -25.19 -4.62 6.92
CA ASN A 496 -24.44 -4.46 5.66
C ASN A 496 -24.49 -5.72 4.79
N PHE A 497 -24.41 -6.90 5.40
CA PHE A 497 -24.56 -8.18 4.72
C PHE A 497 -25.93 -8.28 4.02
N LYS A 498 -27.01 -7.87 4.70
CA LYS A 498 -28.35 -7.80 4.12
C LYS A 498 -28.41 -6.84 2.91
N TYR A 499 -27.79 -5.66 3.01
CA TYR A 499 -27.73 -4.72 1.89
C TYR A 499 -27.05 -5.33 0.65
N ARG A 500 -25.96 -6.09 0.86
CA ARG A 500 -25.27 -6.84 -0.20
C ARG A 500 -26.12 -7.97 -0.78
N LEU A 501 -26.93 -8.62 0.05
CA LEU A 501 -27.81 -9.70 -0.37
C LEU A 501 -28.95 -9.17 -1.24
N LEU A 502 -29.61 -8.07 -0.85
CA LEU A 502 -30.66 -7.43 -1.65
C LEU A 502 -30.15 -6.92 -3.01
N SER A 503 -28.91 -6.44 -3.09
CA SER A 503 -28.30 -6.00 -4.35
C SER A 503 -27.83 -7.14 -5.25
N LEU A 504 -27.84 -8.39 -4.77
CA LEU A 504 -27.43 -9.58 -5.53
C LEU A 504 -28.37 -9.87 -6.73
N VAL A 505 -29.67 -9.61 -6.57
CA VAL A 505 -30.71 -9.90 -7.59
C VAL A 505 -30.46 -9.16 -8.91
N SER A 506 -29.78 -8.01 -8.86
CA SER A 506 -29.52 -7.14 -10.01
C SER A 506 -28.12 -7.34 -10.64
N CYS A 507 -27.32 -8.31 -10.16
CA CYS A 507 -25.91 -8.45 -10.53
C CYS A 507 -25.66 -9.39 -11.72
N LYS A 508 -25.00 -8.88 -12.78
CA LYS A 508 -24.57 -9.69 -13.96
C LYS A 508 -23.63 -10.86 -13.62
N ASN A 509 -22.86 -10.75 -12.52
CA ASN A 509 -21.86 -11.74 -12.08
C ASN A 509 -22.31 -12.48 -10.81
N PHE A 510 -23.54 -12.99 -10.80
CA PHE A 510 -24.22 -13.60 -9.64
C PHE A 510 -23.34 -14.56 -8.83
N ASN A 511 -22.74 -15.58 -9.45
CA ASN A 511 -21.95 -16.61 -8.77
C ASN A 511 -20.75 -16.04 -7.99
N LYS A 512 -20.06 -15.04 -8.55
CA LYS A 512 -18.90 -14.43 -7.88
C LYS A 512 -19.32 -13.58 -6.69
N VAL A 513 -20.41 -12.83 -6.82
CA VAL A 513 -20.95 -11.99 -5.75
C VAL A 513 -21.52 -12.87 -4.63
N LEU A 514 -22.27 -13.92 -4.98
CA LEU A 514 -22.80 -14.90 -4.02
C LEU A 514 -21.68 -15.59 -3.23
N ASN A 515 -20.60 -16.03 -3.88
CA ASN A 515 -19.45 -16.62 -3.17
C ASN A 515 -18.82 -15.65 -2.16
N ASN A 516 -18.70 -14.37 -2.50
CA ASN A 516 -18.20 -13.34 -1.56
C ASN A 516 -19.15 -13.11 -0.37
N ILE A 517 -20.46 -13.13 -0.63
CA ILE A 517 -21.51 -13.00 0.39
C ILE A 517 -21.44 -14.20 1.35
N ILE A 518 -21.39 -15.43 0.83
CA ILE A 518 -21.25 -16.66 1.63
C ILE A 518 -19.98 -16.61 2.48
N ALA A 519 -18.84 -16.22 1.89
CA ALA A 519 -17.59 -16.10 2.63
C ALA A 519 -17.68 -15.07 3.78
N THR A 520 -18.38 -13.95 3.55
CA THR A 520 -18.64 -12.93 4.58
C THR A 520 -19.53 -13.48 5.69
N HIS A 521 -20.62 -14.17 5.35
CA HIS A 521 -21.52 -14.79 6.32
C HIS A 521 -20.82 -15.83 7.19
N LEU A 522 -20.04 -16.74 6.58
CA LEU A 522 -19.23 -17.73 7.30
C LEU A 522 -18.17 -17.08 8.20
N ARG A 523 -17.68 -15.90 7.86
CA ARG A 523 -16.79 -15.12 8.74
C ARG A 523 -17.54 -14.54 9.93
N LEU A 524 -18.77 -14.05 9.75
CA LEU A 524 -19.62 -13.56 10.85
C LEU A 524 -20.04 -14.67 11.81
N ILE A 525 -20.36 -15.88 11.31
CA ILE A 525 -20.63 -17.06 12.16
C ILE A 525 -19.41 -17.37 13.03
N ARG A 526 -18.21 -17.47 12.43
CA ARG A 526 -16.95 -17.66 13.18
C ARG A 526 -16.67 -16.54 14.19
N PHE A 527 -17.15 -15.34 13.92
CA PHE A 527 -17.09 -14.24 14.87
C PHE A 527 -17.99 -14.53 16.08
N ALA A 528 -19.27 -14.86 15.84
CA ALA A 528 -20.23 -15.21 16.89
C ALA A 528 -19.75 -16.36 17.77
N GLU A 529 -19.23 -17.44 17.18
CA GLU A 529 -18.64 -18.58 17.92
C GLU A 529 -17.51 -18.16 18.87
N LYS A 530 -16.69 -17.17 18.47
CA LYS A 530 -15.63 -16.64 19.33
C LYS A 530 -16.16 -15.79 20.48
N ILE A 531 -17.26 -15.06 20.27
CA ILE A 531 -17.93 -14.33 21.35
C ILE A 531 -18.47 -15.33 22.36
N GLU A 532 -19.18 -16.34 21.89
CA GLU A 532 -19.72 -17.42 22.72
C GLU A 532 -18.61 -18.09 23.54
N ASN A 533 -17.46 -18.39 22.91
CA ASN A 533 -16.30 -18.98 23.59
C ASN A 533 -15.78 -18.13 24.78
N ILE A 534 -15.83 -16.80 24.67
CA ILE A 534 -15.36 -15.88 25.72
C ILE A 534 -16.46 -15.66 26.77
N TYR A 535 -17.68 -15.39 26.34
CA TYR A 535 -18.72 -14.84 27.19
C TYR A 535 -19.69 -15.87 27.75
N SER A 536 -19.85 -17.08 27.18
CA SER A 536 -20.86 -18.03 27.68
C SER A 536 -20.67 -18.42 29.15
N LEU A 537 -19.46 -18.81 29.54
CA LEU A 537 -19.16 -19.12 30.94
C LEU A 537 -19.32 -17.88 31.83
N MET A 538 -18.86 -16.72 31.36
CA MET A 538 -18.92 -15.48 32.12
C MET A 538 -20.37 -15.05 32.36
N MET A 539 -21.22 -15.12 31.34
CA MET A 539 -22.65 -14.80 31.41
C MET A 539 -23.39 -15.75 32.35
N LEU A 540 -23.08 -17.06 32.32
CA LEU A 540 -23.65 -18.03 33.28
C LEU A 540 -23.33 -17.64 34.73
N ILE A 541 -22.07 -17.30 35.01
CA ILE A 541 -21.63 -16.83 36.33
C ILE A 541 -22.34 -15.51 36.70
N MET A 542 -22.53 -14.60 35.75
CA MET A 542 -23.21 -13.32 35.98
C MET A 542 -24.70 -13.49 36.30
N VAL A 543 -25.42 -14.41 35.65
CA VAL A 543 -26.84 -14.67 35.96
C VAL A 543 -27.00 -15.21 37.38
N LEU A 544 -26.14 -16.15 37.80
CA LEU A 544 -26.12 -16.65 39.17
C LEU A 544 -25.81 -15.54 40.18
N TYR A 545 -24.82 -14.71 39.86
CA TYR A 545 -24.47 -13.53 40.65
C TYR A 545 -25.65 -12.56 40.83
N PHE A 546 -26.32 -12.17 39.74
CA PHE A 546 -27.47 -11.27 39.80
C PHE A 546 -28.60 -11.88 40.64
N GLY A 547 -28.88 -13.17 40.48
CA GLY A 547 -29.88 -13.87 41.29
C GLY A 547 -29.54 -13.82 42.79
N ILE A 548 -28.31 -14.13 43.17
CA ILE A 548 -27.85 -14.07 44.57
C ILE A 548 -27.99 -12.65 45.12
N VAL A 549 -27.42 -11.65 44.44
CA VAL A 549 -27.44 -10.27 44.96
C VAL A 549 -28.87 -9.71 45.03
N PHE A 550 -29.72 -10.03 44.06
CA PHE A 550 -31.13 -9.63 44.10
C PHE A 550 -31.86 -10.21 45.31
N CYS A 551 -31.63 -11.49 45.64
CA CYS A 551 -32.20 -12.12 46.84
C CYS A 551 -31.67 -11.46 48.12
N LEU A 552 -30.37 -11.19 48.19
CA LEU A 552 -29.72 -10.52 49.32
C LEU A 552 -30.28 -9.10 49.54
N SER A 553 -30.41 -8.31 48.48
CA SER A 553 -31.01 -6.98 48.53
C SER A 553 -32.49 -7.01 48.92
N GLY A 554 -33.26 -7.99 48.43
CA GLY A 554 -34.66 -8.17 48.83
C GLY A 554 -34.84 -8.51 50.31
N PHE A 555 -33.95 -9.33 50.86
CA PHE A 555 -33.92 -9.62 52.30
C PHE A 555 -33.65 -8.36 53.12
N ILE A 556 -32.62 -7.57 52.75
CA ILE A 556 -32.31 -6.29 53.42
C ILE A 556 -33.50 -5.33 53.37
N PHE A 557 -34.17 -5.21 52.21
CA PHE A 557 -35.35 -4.36 52.08
C PHE A 557 -36.49 -4.80 53.02
N THR A 558 -36.68 -6.11 53.20
CA THR A 558 -37.70 -6.67 54.11
C THR A 558 -37.37 -6.37 55.58
N VAL A 559 -36.09 -6.48 55.97
CA VAL A 559 -35.63 -6.12 57.31
C VAL A 559 -35.92 -4.64 57.59
N PHE A 560 -35.64 -3.74 56.63
CA PHE A 560 -35.93 -2.32 56.77
C PHE A 560 -37.42 -2.00 56.87
N LEU A 561 -38.28 -2.68 56.11
CA LEU A 561 -39.73 -2.48 56.20
C LEU A 561 -40.32 -2.95 57.55
N THR A 562 -39.65 -3.89 58.20
CA THR A 562 -40.12 -4.48 59.47
C THR A 562 -39.61 -3.70 60.69
N ASP A 563 -38.47 -3.02 60.58
CA ASP A 563 -37.92 -2.19 61.63
C ASP A 563 -38.68 -0.85 61.74
N LYS A 564 -39.25 -0.58 62.92
CA LYS A 564 -40.11 0.61 63.15
C LYS A 564 -39.32 1.88 63.49
N LYS A 565 -38.00 1.79 63.69
CA LYS A 565 -37.13 2.95 63.98
C LYS A 565 -36.32 3.34 62.76
N MET A 566 -36.80 4.33 62.02
CA MET A 566 -36.06 4.95 60.92
C MET A 566 -35.13 6.04 61.46
N ASP A 567 -33.83 5.76 61.51
CA ASP A 567 -32.77 6.73 61.82
C ASP A 567 -32.02 7.14 60.54
N ASP A 568 -31.28 8.25 60.54
CA ASP A 568 -30.62 8.82 59.34
C ASP A 568 -29.64 7.83 58.67
N VAL A 569 -29.02 6.96 59.48
CA VAL A 569 -28.13 5.87 59.01
C VAL A 569 -28.90 4.81 58.22
N VAL A 570 -30.13 4.49 58.62
CA VAL A 570 -30.99 3.50 57.94
C VAL A 570 -31.46 4.05 56.60
N VAL A 571 -31.86 5.31 56.54
CA VAL A 571 -32.28 5.98 55.29
C VAL A 571 -31.13 6.02 54.27
N THR A 572 -29.92 6.36 54.70
CA THR A 572 -28.71 6.38 53.85
C THR A 572 -28.42 5.00 53.23
N LYS A 573 -28.62 3.93 54.01
CA LYS A 573 -28.41 2.55 53.55
C LYS A 573 -29.47 2.08 52.55
N VAL A 574 -30.74 2.41 52.79
CA VAL A 574 -31.83 2.11 51.84
C VAL A 574 -31.55 2.80 50.50
N TYR A 575 -31.11 4.06 50.53
CA TYR A 575 -30.73 4.79 49.33
C TYR A 575 -29.59 4.11 48.57
N TYR A 576 -28.52 3.71 49.28
CA TYR A 576 -27.38 3.01 48.68
C TYR A 576 -27.76 1.65 48.09
N SER A 577 -28.51 0.82 48.82
CA SER A 577 -29.00 -0.47 48.34
C SER A 577 -29.93 -0.32 47.13
N THR A 578 -30.74 0.74 47.09
CA THR A 578 -31.63 1.02 45.95
C THR A 578 -30.82 1.37 44.69
N ILE A 579 -29.80 2.22 44.84
CA ILE A 579 -28.88 2.56 43.72
C ILE A 579 -28.18 1.30 43.21
N LEU A 580 -27.69 0.44 44.10
CA LEU A 580 -27.03 -0.81 43.72
C LEU A 580 -27.97 -1.71 42.91
N VAL A 581 -29.22 -1.89 43.36
CA VAL A 581 -30.22 -2.70 42.63
C VAL A 581 -30.52 -2.09 41.26
N ILE A 582 -30.71 -0.77 41.17
CA ILE A 582 -30.92 -0.09 39.89
C ILE A 582 -29.73 -0.33 38.95
N ALA A 583 -28.49 -0.23 39.45
CA ALA A 583 -27.29 -0.47 38.65
C ALA A 583 -27.21 -1.92 38.14
N LEU A 584 -27.58 -2.91 38.97
CA LEU A 584 -27.63 -4.32 38.58
C LEU A 584 -28.71 -4.61 37.54
N LEU A 585 -29.90 -4.03 37.70
CA LEU A 585 -31.00 -4.14 36.73
C LEU A 585 -30.63 -3.51 35.40
N MET A 586 -29.99 -2.33 35.41
CA MET A 586 -29.49 -1.69 34.19
C MET A 586 -28.46 -2.56 33.47
N ASN A 587 -27.54 -3.19 34.20
CA ASN A 587 -26.55 -4.08 33.58
C ASN A 587 -27.21 -5.35 32.99
N THR A 588 -28.15 -5.94 33.72
CA THR A 588 -28.93 -7.09 33.23
C THR A 588 -29.71 -6.72 31.96
N PHE A 589 -30.36 -5.56 31.95
CA PHE A 589 -31.07 -5.05 30.79
C PHE A 589 -30.16 -4.89 29.57
N LEU A 590 -28.95 -4.35 29.75
CA LEU A 590 -27.97 -4.21 28.67
C LEU A 590 -27.59 -5.57 28.08
N TYR A 591 -27.37 -6.59 28.92
CA TYR A 591 -27.06 -7.94 28.44
C TYR A 591 -28.22 -8.58 27.67
N CYS A 592 -29.43 -8.54 28.22
CA CYS A 592 -30.62 -9.11 27.59
C CYS A 592 -30.93 -8.39 26.27
N GLY A 593 -30.94 -7.05 26.28
CA GLY A 593 -31.19 -6.25 25.09
C GLY A 593 -30.14 -6.46 24.00
N ALA A 594 -28.86 -6.63 24.36
CA ALA A 594 -27.82 -6.95 23.39
C ALA A 594 -28.03 -8.34 22.76
N GLY A 595 -28.45 -9.34 23.55
CA GLY A 595 -28.80 -10.67 23.06
C GLY A 595 -30.00 -10.67 22.11
N GLU A 596 -31.09 -10.00 22.48
CA GLU A 596 -32.28 -9.85 21.64
C GLU A 596 -31.97 -9.15 20.31
N LEU A 597 -31.13 -8.11 20.33
CA LEU A 597 -30.76 -7.36 19.14
C LEU A 597 -30.01 -8.24 18.12
N ILE A 598 -29.15 -9.16 18.56
CA ILE A 598 -28.53 -10.16 17.68
C ILE A 598 -29.58 -11.09 17.09
N MET A 599 -30.46 -11.64 17.94
CA MET A 599 -31.49 -12.59 17.52
C MET A 599 -32.44 -11.98 16.49
N GLU A 600 -32.83 -10.72 16.69
CA GLU A 600 -33.68 -9.97 15.77
C GLU A 600 -33.00 -9.78 14.41
N HIS A 601 -31.72 -9.38 14.36
CA HIS A 601 -31.01 -9.16 13.10
C HIS A 601 -30.77 -10.48 12.35
N VAL A 602 -30.48 -11.57 13.06
CA VAL A 602 -30.33 -12.91 12.45
C VAL A 602 -31.68 -13.42 11.94
N SER A 603 -32.73 -13.35 12.76
CA SER A 603 -34.07 -13.83 12.39
C SER A 603 -34.66 -13.03 11.24
N TYR A 604 -34.55 -11.69 11.27
CA TYR A 604 -35.02 -10.85 10.18
C TYR A 604 -34.32 -11.20 8.86
N THR A 605 -33.02 -11.47 8.89
CA THR A 605 -32.23 -11.87 7.71
C THR A 605 -32.69 -13.22 7.13
N VAL A 606 -33.13 -14.16 7.98
CA VAL A 606 -33.62 -15.48 7.55
C VAL A 606 -35.08 -15.47 7.10
N TYR A 607 -35.96 -14.75 7.81
CA TYR A 607 -37.41 -14.81 7.61
C TYR A 607 -37.96 -13.87 6.52
N THR A 608 -37.29 -12.74 6.22
CA THR A 608 -37.78 -11.82 5.17
C THR A 608 -37.31 -12.16 3.76
N GLU A 609 -36.44 -13.16 3.59
CA GLU A 609 -35.85 -13.52 2.29
C GLU A 609 -36.01 -14.99 1.88
N CYS A 610 -36.90 -15.74 2.55
CA CYS A 610 -37.34 -17.05 2.07
C CYS A 610 -38.80 -17.07 1.56
N PRO A 611 -39.22 -16.20 0.60
CA PRO A 611 -40.33 -16.54 -0.28
C PRO A 611 -39.77 -17.30 -1.50
N ILE A 612 -39.17 -18.47 -1.29
CA ILE A 612 -39.10 -19.43 -2.39
C ILE A 612 -40.46 -20.14 -2.40
N SER A 613 -41.48 -19.44 -2.90
CA SER A 613 -42.63 -20.10 -3.49
C SER A 613 -42.10 -20.87 -4.70
N ILE A 614 -41.72 -22.12 -4.47
CA ILE A 614 -41.55 -23.10 -5.54
C ILE A 614 -42.97 -23.38 -6.06
N ASP A 615 -43.47 -22.50 -6.92
CA ASP A 615 -44.63 -22.82 -7.76
C ASP A 615 -44.16 -23.89 -8.74
N TYR A 616 -44.52 -25.15 -8.45
CA TYR A 616 -44.47 -26.22 -9.41
C TYR A 616 -45.56 -25.98 -10.46
N PRO A 617 -45.23 -25.86 -11.76
CA PRO A 617 -46.25 -25.97 -12.80
C PRO A 617 -46.62 -27.45 -12.99
N PRO A 618 -47.90 -27.80 -13.12
CA PRO A 618 -48.29 -29.05 -13.79
C PRO A 618 -48.04 -28.97 -15.31
#